data_AF-A0A7X2J1M8-F1
#
_entry.id   AF-A0A7X2J1M8-F1
#
_cell.length_a   1.000
_cell.length_b   1.000
_cell.length_c   1.000
_cell.angle_alpha   90.00
_cell.angle_beta   90.00
_cell.angle_gamma   90.00
#
_symmetry.space_group_name_H-M   'P 1'
#
loop_
_entity.id
_entity.type
_entity.pdbx_description
1 polymer ?
#
loop_
_entity_poly.entity_id
_entity_poly.type
_entity_poly.pdbx_seq_one_letter_code
_entity_poly.pdbx_strand_id
1 'polypeptide(L)'
;MFKKKTVSILCSIVILTTLVFSVPKVDAANPAASTIFKGLWYVIQALDNKYYSVPKSVTTTQYAVTTTPGSVAFNEGKNGGIAQIDFNVTSTGHSVNLYASTSPTGLVTLRKINLSVSKGSSLLASKSAHHTQYLFYRPNSTGNHYARFTTTEKRTWTPYVSYRFDAGGLPVGGSSIVANAVPVTVSDEDLINAPSGTYLKPSEEHMNIVPEKPTKSLNLSELNMQFFDETLEMPVLKMKDYETGDTVLFSDTLSKVEYESETDQSNLYFISNEEPIQFKGDLTNSYFKGDKINLSFKVVSLDEEFGLNTVDYLKNYLDSDLVPHIEEYIVD
;
A
#
# COMPACT_ATOMS: atom_id res chain seq x y z
N MET A 1 -36.04 -21.91 -35.44
CA MET A 1 -36.61 -21.37 -34.17
C MET A 1 -35.78 -21.99 -33.05
N PHE A 2 -34.97 -21.32 -32.22
CA PHE A 2 -34.86 -19.97 -31.65
C PHE A 2 -33.38 -19.53 -31.74
N LYS A 3 -32.99 -18.40 -32.37
CA LYS A 3 -32.95 -16.99 -31.93
C LYS A 3 -32.18 -16.68 -30.61
N LYS A 4 -30.93 -16.22 -30.82
CA LYS A 4 -30.27 -14.99 -30.31
C LYS A 4 -30.47 -14.62 -28.83
N LYS A 5 -29.41 -14.74 -28.01
CA LYS A 5 -29.10 -13.84 -26.88
C LYS A 5 -27.65 -14.06 -26.37
N THR A 6 -26.62 -13.71 -27.15
CA THR A 6 -25.23 -13.75 -26.65
C THR A 6 -24.27 -12.74 -27.31
N VAL A 7 -24.76 -11.57 -27.72
CA VAL A 7 -23.90 -10.56 -28.41
C VAL A 7 -23.89 -9.19 -27.71
N SER A 8 -24.47 -9.03 -26.51
CA SER A 8 -24.53 -7.71 -25.86
C SER A 8 -23.48 -7.43 -24.79
N ILE A 9 -22.65 -8.39 -24.39
CA ILE A 9 -21.70 -8.20 -23.27
C ILE A 9 -20.26 -7.95 -23.77
N LEU A 10 -19.91 -8.38 -24.98
CA LEU A 10 -18.57 -8.15 -25.53
C LEU A 10 -18.33 -6.73 -26.06
N CYS A 11 -19.36 -6.01 -26.52
CA CYS A 11 -19.17 -4.64 -27.02
C CYS A 11 -19.00 -3.59 -25.92
N SER A 12 -19.47 -3.84 -24.69
CA SER A 12 -19.35 -2.88 -23.59
C SER A 12 -17.95 -2.89 -22.95
N ILE A 13 -17.21 -4.00 -23.06
CA ILE A 13 -15.86 -4.12 -22.50
C ILE A 13 -14.81 -3.46 -23.43
N VAL A 14 -15.02 -3.53 -24.76
CA VAL A 14 -14.07 -2.95 -25.75
C VAL A 14 -14.16 -1.41 -25.82
N ILE A 15 -15.32 -0.81 -25.49
CA ILE A 15 -15.48 0.64 -25.49
C ILE A 15 -14.82 1.28 -24.27
N LEU A 16 -14.72 0.57 -23.14
CA LEU A 16 -14.05 1.10 -21.95
C LEU A 16 -12.51 1.09 -22.10
N THR A 17 -11.95 0.09 -22.79
CA THR A 17 -10.51 0.00 -23.05
C THR A 17 -9.99 0.98 -24.11
N THR A 18 -10.84 1.39 -25.07
CA THR A 18 -10.42 2.31 -26.15
C THR A 18 -10.50 3.80 -25.78
N LEU A 19 -11.17 4.15 -24.67
CA LEU A 19 -11.19 5.52 -24.15
C LEU A 19 -9.97 5.87 -23.26
N VAL A 20 -9.12 4.89 -22.92
CA VAL A 20 -7.92 5.09 -22.07
C VAL A 20 -6.70 5.55 -22.88
N PHE A 21 -6.69 5.42 -24.20
CA PHE A 21 -5.51 5.74 -25.02
C PHE A 21 -5.85 6.73 -26.14
N SER A 22 -6.08 7.98 -25.78
CA SER A 22 -5.79 9.17 -26.62
C SER A 22 -6.06 10.42 -25.80
N VAL A 23 -5.06 10.85 -25.02
CA VAL A 23 -5.06 12.22 -24.48
C VAL A 23 -4.36 13.10 -25.52
N PRO A 24 -5.08 13.91 -26.32
CA PRO A 24 -4.41 14.94 -27.10
C PRO A 24 -3.80 15.95 -26.14
N LYS A 25 -2.61 16.47 -26.47
CA LYS A 25 -1.98 17.61 -25.78
C LYS A 25 -3.03 18.72 -25.58
N VAL A 26 -3.29 19.14 -24.34
CA VAL A 26 -4.14 20.30 -24.05
C VAL A 26 -3.37 21.31 -23.23
N ASP A 27 -3.24 22.52 -23.80
CA ASP A 27 -2.69 23.71 -23.15
C ASP A 27 -3.49 24.10 -21.89
N ALA A 28 -2.78 24.58 -20.87
CA ALA A 28 -3.21 24.76 -19.49
C ALA A 28 -4.30 25.82 -19.22
N ALA A 29 -5.11 26.21 -20.20
CA ALA A 29 -6.11 27.28 -20.07
C ALA A 29 -7.57 26.86 -20.40
N ASN A 30 -7.87 25.56 -20.53
CA ASN A 30 -9.21 25.11 -20.94
C ASN A 30 -10.04 24.50 -19.78
N PRO A 31 -11.28 24.96 -19.50
CA PRO A 31 -12.19 24.36 -18.51
C PRO A 31 -12.50 22.86 -18.73
N ALA A 32 -12.21 22.30 -19.91
CA ALA A 32 -12.25 20.86 -20.17
C ALA A 32 -11.22 20.05 -19.34
N ALA A 33 -10.10 20.66 -18.91
CA ALA A 33 -9.15 20.02 -18.01
C ALA A 33 -9.80 19.65 -16.67
N SER A 34 -10.69 20.51 -16.14
CA SER A 34 -11.40 20.24 -14.87
C SER A 34 -12.33 19.02 -14.94
N THR A 35 -12.85 18.69 -16.13
CA THR A 35 -13.73 17.53 -16.35
C THR A 35 -12.93 16.23 -16.51
N ILE A 36 -11.74 16.30 -17.13
CA ILE A 36 -10.80 15.17 -17.21
C ILE A 36 -10.22 14.84 -15.82
N PHE A 37 -9.89 15.86 -15.01
CA PHE A 37 -9.48 15.68 -13.61
C PHE A 37 -10.58 15.05 -12.74
N LYS A 38 -11.85 15.43 -12.96
CA LYS A 38 -12.99 14.74 -12.32
C LYS A 38 -13.09 13.28 -12.76
N GLY A 39 -12.88 12.98 -14.04
CA GLY A 39 -12.87 11.61 -14.56
C GLY A 39 -11.77 10.73 -13.95
N LEU A 40 -10.56 11.25 -13.84
CA LEU A 40 -9.44 10.58 -13.18
C LEU A 40 -9.70 10.38 -11.67
N TRP A 41 -10.26 11.39 -11.01
CA TRP A 41 -10.72 11.29 -9.61
C TRP A 41 -11.85 10.28 -9.42
N TYR A 42 -12.78 10.15 -10.35
CA TYR A 42 -13.80 9.09 -10.28
C TYR A 42 -13.20 7.70 -10.51
N VAL A 43 -12.16 7.56 -11.33
CA VAL A 43 -11.42 6.30 -11.45
C VAL A 43 -10.64 6.02 -10.18
N ILE A 44 -9.98 7.01 -9.57
CA ILE A 44 -9.24 6.88 -8.30
C ILE A 44 -10.18 6.60 -7.13
N GLN A 45 -11.28 7.34 -6.98
CA GLN A 45 -12.32 7.05 -5.99
C GLN A 45 -13.05 5.75 -6.28
N ALA A 46 -13.21 5.37 -7.54
CA ALA A 46 -13.73 4.04 -7.87
C ALA A 46 -12.68 2.99 -7.52
N LEU A 47 -11.38 3.21 -7.71
CA LEU A 47 -10.33 2.29 -7.29
C LEU A 47 -10.28 2.20 -5.76
N ASP A 48 -10.35 3.32 -5.04
CA ASP A 48 -10.37 3.36 -3.58
C ASP A 48 -11.67 2.76 -3.00
N ASN A 49 -12.85 3.14 -3.52
CA ASN A 49 -14.13 2.58 -3.07
C ASN A 49 -14.41 1.14 -3.57
N LYS A 50 -13.84 0.70 -4.71
CA LYS A 50 -14.03 -0.66 -5.27
C LYS A 50 -12.93 -1.62 -4.82
N TYR A 51 -11.71 -1.15 -4.53
CA TYR A 51 -10.55 -2.00 -4.19
C TYR A 51 -10.09 -1.84 -2.73
N TYR A 52 -10.46 -0.75 -2.03
CA TYR A 52 -10.18 -0.62 -0.60
C TYR A 52 -11.34 -0.98 0.32
N SER A 53 -12.27 -1.77 -0.21
CA SER A 53 -13.15 -2.62 0.59
C SER A 53 -12.73 -4.06 0.36
N VAL A 54 -11.59 -4.46 0.94
CA VAL A 54 -11.16 -5.86 0.90
C VAL A 54 -12.21 -6.66 1.67
N PRO A 55 -12.87 -7.64 1.05
CA PRO A 55 -13.86 -8.45 1.75
C PRO A 55 -13.14 -9.34 2.77
N LYS A 56 -13.86 -9.68 3.83
CA LYS A 56 -13.45 -10.77 4.72
C LYS A 56 -13.19 -12.03 3.89
N SER A 57 -12.03 -12.64 4.08
CA SER A 57 -11.68 -13.87 3.38
C SER A 57 -10.82 -14.79 4.23
N VAL A 58 -10.91 -16.08 3.90
CA VAL A 58 -10.03 -17.12 4.41
C VAL A 58 -9.57 -17.91 3.19
N THR A 59 -8.27 -17.90 2.95
CA THR A 59 -7.65 -18.62 1.84
C THR A 59 -6.83 -19.76 2.43
N THR A 60 -7.14 -20.99 2.02
CA THR A 60 -6.38 -22.18 2.41
C THR A 60 -5.59 -22.69 1.24
N THR A 61 -4.30 -22.87 1.46
CA THR A 61 -3.37 -23.51 0.54
C THR A 61 -2.80 -24.76 1.21
N GLN A 62 -1.97 -25.51 0.48
CA GLN A 62 -1.26 -26.65 1.07
C GLN A 62 -0.22 -26.24 2.13
N TYR A 63 0.22 -24.98 2.11
CA TYR A 63 1.28 -24.48 2.99
C TYR A 63 0.76 -23.58 4.09
N ALA A 64 -0.42 -22.98 3.94
CA ALA A 64 -0.90 -21.98 4.88
C ALA A 64 -2.41 -21.76 4.83
N VAL A 65 -2.94 -21.24 5.94
CA VAL A 65 -4.25 -20.59 6.01
C VAL A 65 -4.03 -19.11 6.25
N THR A 66 -4.42 -18.28 5.28
CA THR A 66 -4.40 -16.83 5.39
C THR A 66 -5.80 -16.32 5.67
N THR A 67 -5.94 -15.53 6.73
CA THR A 67 -7.22 -14.94 7.16
C THR A 67 -7.11 -13.42 7.17
N THR A 68 -8.14 -12.77 6.64
CA THR A 68 -8.35 -11.33 6.80
C THR A 68 -9.81 -11.05 7.20
N PRO A 69 -10.06 -10.12 8.14
CA PRO A 69 -11.40 -9.62 8.43
C PRO A 69 -11.92 -8.69 7.32
N GLY A 70 -11.08 -8.39 6.32
CA GLY A 70 -11.33 -7.34 5.34
C GLY A 70 -10.80 -5.99 5.81
N SER A 71 -11.16 -4.93 5.09
CA SER A 71 -10.83 -3.56 5.47
C SER A 71 -11.45 -3.19 6.83
N VAL A 72 -10.63 -2.68 7.75
CA VAL A 72 -11.04 -2.25 9.09
C VAL A 72 -10.73 -0.77 9.25
N ALA A 73 -11.77 0.05 9.45
CA ALA A 73 -11.64 1.45 9.81
C ALA A 73 -11.35 1.59 11.33
N PHE A 74 -10.11 1.89 11.69
CA PHE A 74 -9.62 2.08 13.05
C PHE A 74 -9.93 3.49 13.56
N ASN A 75 -10.31 3.61 14.83
CA ASN A 75 -10.63 4.87 15.52
C ASN A 75 -11.70 5.73 14.81
N GLU A 76 -12.52 5.11 13.96
CA GLU A 76 -13.60 5.74 13.22
C GLU A 76 -14.97 5.26 13.71
N GLY A 77 -15.87 6.21 13.94
CA GLY A 77 -17.21 5.94 14.45
C GLY A 77 -17.20 5.21 15.80
N LYS A 78 -17.65 3.95 15.81
CA LYS A 78 -17.69 3.09 17.01
C LYS A 78 -16.49 2.14 17.11
N ASN A 79 -15.63 2.09 16.09
CA ASN A 79 -14.49 1.20 16.07
C ASN A 79 -13.36 1.78 16.91
N GLY A 80 -12.75 0.94 17.76
CA GLY A 80 -11.56 1.31 18.52
C GLY A 80 -10.28 1.18 17.69
N GLY A 81 -9.14 1.43 18.34
CA GLY A 81 -7.82 1.33 17.73
C GLY A 81 -7.26 -0.09 17.62
N ILE A 82 -8.07 -1.14 17.82
CA ILE A 82 -7.60 -2.53 17.87
C ILE A 82 -8.48 -3.42 16.99
N ALA A 83 -7.84 -4.21 16.13
CA ALA A 83 -8.42 -5.37 15.47
C ALA A 83 -7.70 -6.63 15.97
N GLN A 84 -8.46 -7.67 16.29
CA GLN A 84 -7.93 -8.95 16.76
C GLN A 84 -8.39 -10.08 15.84
N ILE A 85 -7.47 -10.99 15.50
CA ILE A 85 -7.74 -12.21 14.75
C ILE A 85 -7.21 -13.38 15.56
N ASP A 86 -8.10 -14.29 15.94
CA ASP A 86 -7.74 -15.50 16.68
C ASP A 86 -7.29 -16.59 15.71
N PHE A 87 -6.26 -17.34 16.09
CA PHE A 87 -5.77 -18.48 15.32
C PHE A 87 -5.24 -19.59 16.25
N ASN A 88 -5.28 -20.84 15.78
CA ASN A 88 -4.84 -21.98 16.57
C ASN A 88 -3.53 -22.55 16.03
N VAL A 89 -2.51 -22.63 16.89
CA VAL A 89 -1.25 -23.28 16.58
C VAL A 89 -1.37 -24.77 16.85
N THR A 90 -1.29 -25.58 15.81
CA THR A 90 -1.38 -27.04 15.85
C THR A 90 -0.01 -27.73 15.99
N SER A 91 1.08 -27.05 15.66
CA SER A 91 2.45 -27.57 15.79
C SER A 91 3.44 -26.45 16.10
N THR A 92 4.48 -26.75 16.88
CA THR A 92 5.61 -25.82 17.13
C THR A 92 6.62 -25.78 15.98
N GLY A 93 6.50 -26.69 15.01
CA GLY A 93 7.29 -26.68 13.77
C GLY A 93 6.69 -25.78 12.68
N HIS A 94 5.63 -25.05 12.97
CA HIS A 94 4.92 -24.15 12.06
C HIS A 94 5.37 -22.69 12.23
N SER A 95 4.88 -21.77 11.40
CA SER A 95 5.14 -20.33 11.54
C SER A 95 3.88 -19.48 11.32
N VAL A 96 3.97 -18.21 11.71
CA VAL A 96 2.89 -17.22 11.59
C VAL A 96 3.46 -15.94 11.03
N ASN A 97 2.80 -15.41 9.99
CA ASN A 97 3.13 -14.14 9.37
C ASN A 97 1.96 -13.17 9.60
N LEU A 98 2.24 -12.02 10.19
CA LEU A 98 1.30 -10.91 10.32
C LEU A 98 1.74 -9.80 9.38
N TYR A 99 0.80 -9.19 8.68
CA TYR A 99 1.03 -7.97 7.91
C TYR A 99 -0.29 -7.22 7.77
N ALA A 100 -0.20 -5.95 7.42
CA ALA A 100 -1.37 -5.16 7.06
C ALA A 100 -1.04 -4.34 5.82
N SER A 101 -2.02 -4.20 4.95
CA SER A 101 -1.96 -3.25 3.85
C SER A 101 -2.78 -2.01 4.21
N THR A 102 -2.37 -0.87 3.67
CA THR A 102 -3.15 0.39 3.56
C THR A 102 -3.61 0.53 2.10
N SER A 103 -4.52 1.47 1.83
CA SER A 103 -4.95 1.80 0.47
C SER A 103 -3.77 2.15 -0.43
N PRO A 104 -3.92 1.99 -1.77
CA PRO A 104 -2.92 2.50 -2.71
C PRO A 104 -2.60 3.96 -2.46
N THR A 105 -3.60 4.77 -2.08
CA THR A 105 -3.50 6.18 -1.71
C THR A 105 -2.73 6.43 -0.40
N GLY A 106 -2.44 5.41 0.40
CA GLY A 106 -1.84 5.55 1.72
C GLY A 106 -0.34 5.27 1.80
N LEU A 107 0.33 4.89 0.71
CA LEU A 107 1.72 4.39 0.79
C LEU A 107 2.72 5.48 1.19
N VAL A 108 2.61 6.69 0.62
CA VAL A 108 3.57 7.80 0.84
C VAL A 108 3.23 8.63 2.11
N THR A 109 2.32 8.17 2.96
CA THR A 109 1.77 8.99 4.07
C THR A 109 2.41 8.70 5.43
N LEU A 110 3.52 7.96 5.45
CA LEU A 110 4.34 7.67 6.63
C LEU A 110 3.58 7.03 7.81
N ARG A 111 2.48 6.31 7.57
CA ARG A 111 1.66 5.71 8.66
C ARG A 111 2.16 4.34 9.10
N LYS A 112 1.86 4.00 10.35
CA LYS A 112 2.24 2.72 10.98
C LYS A 112 1.06 2.00 11.60
N ILE A 113 1.24 0.69 11.74
CA ILE A 113 0.37 -0.16 12.55
C ILE A 113 1.22 -1.12 13.37
N ASN A 114 0.87 -1.28 14.64
CA ASN A 114 1.54 -2.24 15.50
C ASN A 114 0.93 -3.62 15.30
N LEU A 115 1.78 -4.57 14.93
CA LEU A 115 1.47 -5.98 14.78
C LEU A 115 1.93 -6.71 16.03
N SER A 116 1.13 -7.63 16.56
CA SER A 116 1.57 -8.46 17.70
C SER A 116 0.92 -9.83 17.71
N VAL A 117 1.66 -10.81 18.22
CA VAL A 117 1.19 -12.17 18.51
C VAL A 117 1.22 -12.40 20.01
N SER A 118 0.15 -12.96 20.55
CA SER A 118 0.01 -13.25 21.98
C SER A 118 -0.68 -14.59 22.23
N LYS A 119 -0.49 -15.12 23.44
CA LYS A 119 -1.19 -16.30 23.97
C LYS A 119 -1.65 -16.01 25.39
N GLY A 120 -2.97 -16.09 25.64
CA GLY A 120 -3.52 -15.65 26.93
C GLY A 120 -3.18 -14.18 27.19
N SER A 121 -2.54 -13.86 28.31
CA SER A 121 -2.05 -12.51 28.60
C SER A 121 -0.61 -12.24 28.15
N SER A 122 0.09 -13.25 27.62
CA SER A 122 1.52 -13.14 27.27
C SER A 122 1.69 -12.62 25.85
N LEU A 123 2.42 -11.50 25.71
CA LEU A 123 2.93 -10.99 24.45
C LEU A 123 4.14 -11.83 24.01
N LEU A 124 4.11 -12.36 22.78
CA LEU A 124 5.13 -13.28 22.27
C LEU A 124 6.02 -12.65 21.20
N ALA A 125 5.43 -11.79 20.37
CA ALA A 125 6.15 -11.02 19.36
C ALA A 125 5.39 -9.74 19.06
N SER A 126 6.10 -8.66 18.73
CA SER A 126 5.51 -7.41 18.28
C SER A 126 6.44 -6.64 17.35
N LYS A 127 5.87 -5.86 16.45
CA LYS A 127 6.59 -4.97 15.55
C LYS A 127 5.70 -3.80 15.16
N SER A 128 6.29 -2.60 15.10
CA SER A 128 5.67 -1.49 14.38
C SER A 128 5.95 -1.66 12.90
N ALA A 129 4.91 -1.67 12.07
CA ALA A 129 4.99 -2.02 10.67
C ALA A 129 4.41 -0.93 9.78
N HIS A 130 5.04 -0.74 8.62
CA HIS A 130 4.47 -0.01 7.48
C HIS A 130 3.59 -0.91 6.61
N HIS A 131 3.06 -0.32 5.53
CA HIS A 131 2.39 -1.04 4.45
C HIS A 131 3.17 -2.31 4.07
N THR A 132 2.47 -3.45 4.10
CA THR A 132 2.98 -4.78 3.72
C THR A 132 4.31 -5.19 4.36
N GLN A 133 4.66 -4.57 5.50
CA GLN A 133 5.83 -4.97 6.26
C GLN A 133 5.44 -6.10 7.23
N TYR A 134 6.15 -7.22 7.14
CA TYR A 134 5.77 -8.44 7.85
C TYR A 134 6.36 -8.50 9.28
N LEU A 135 5.59 -9.09 10.19
CA LEU A 135 6.04 -9.65 11.46
C LEU A 135 6.00 -11.18 11.36
N PHE A 136 7.16 -11.81 11.53
CA PHE A 136 7.32 -13.27 11.56
C PHE A 136 7.35 -13.77 13.00
N TYR A 137 6.65 -14.86 13.27
CA TYR A 137 6.64 -15.52 14.56
C TYR A 137 6.69 -17.04 14.41
N ARG A 138 7.61 -17.68 15.13
CA ARG A 138 7.68 -19.14 15.27
C ARG A 138 7.14 -19.55 16.64
N PRO A 139 6.02 -20.29 16.71
CA PRO A 139 5.45 -20.72 17.97
C PRO A 139 6.34 -21.66 18.76
N ASN A 140 6.52 -21.37 20.05
CA ASN A 140 7.17 -22.28 21.00
C ASN A 140 6.18 -23.22 21.72
N SER A 141 4.88 -23.05 21.48
CA SER A 141 3.83 -23.87 22.07
C SER A 141 2.58 -23.93 21.18
N THR A 142 1.81 -25.00 21.29
CA THR A 142 0.54 -25.19 20.57
C THR A 142 -0.64 -24.58 21.33
N GLY A 143 -1.79 -24.47 20.66
CA GLY A 143 -3.06 -23.97 21.19
C GLY A 143 -3.43 -22.58 20.65
N ASN A 144 -4.46 -22.00 21.27
CA ASN A 144 -5.04 -20.74 20.83
C ASN A 144 -4.08 -19.56 21.05
N HIS A 145 -3.89 -18.81 19.99
CA HIS A 145 -3.15 -17.55 19.95
C HIS A 145 -4.05 -16.48 19.34
N TYR A 146 -3.66 -15.23 19.46
CA TYR A 146 -4.31 -14.15 18.76
C TYR A 146 -3.30 -13.15 18.23
N ALA A 147 -3.60 -12.64 17.04
CA ALA A 147 -2.92 -11.54 16.40
C ALA A 147 -3.67 -10.26 16.71
N ARG A 148 -2.95 -9.20 17.11
CA ARG A 148 -3.52 -7.86 17.26
C ARG A 148 -2.84 -6.88 16.33
N PHE A 149 -3.67 -6.03 15.74
CA PHE A 149 -3.32 -4.92 14.89
C PHE A 149 -3.80 -3.67 15.61
N THR A 150 -2.89 -2.74 15.90
CA THR A 150 -3.20 -1.60 16.77
C THR A 150 -2.65 -0.31 16.20
N THR A 151 -3.49 0.71 16.15
CA THR A 151 -3.11 2.08 15.80
C THR A 151 -3.92 3.08 16.63
N THR A 152 -3.32 4.23 16.92
CA THR A 152 -3.98 5.39 17.53
C THR A 152 -4.56 6.34 16.47
N GLU A 153 -4.22 6.13 15.20
CA GLU A 153 -4.62 6.97 14.07
C GLU A 153 -6.01 6.57 13.56
N LYS A 154 -6.76 7.54 13.03
CA LYS A 154 -8.01 7.28 12.31
C LYS A 154 -7.69 6.85 10.89
N ARG A 155 -7.87 5.57 10.57
CA ARG A 155 -7.53 5.04 9.25
C ARG A 155 -8.13 3.68 8.97
N THR A 156 -8.33 3.38 7.70
CA THR A 156 -8.60 2.02 7.24
C THR A 156 -7.30 1.26 6.96
N TRP A 157 -7.13 0.11 7.62
CA TRP A 157 -6.11 -0.89 7.28
C TRP A 157 -6.79 -2.22 6.99
N THR A 158 -6.14 -3.08 6.20
CA THR A 158 -6.56 -4.46 5.98
C THR A 158 -5.58 -5.40 6.68
N PRO A 159 -5.94 -5.97 7.84
CA PRO A 159 -5.11 -6.92 8.56
C PRO A 159 -5.06 -8.30 7.89
N TYR A 160 -3.92 -8.98 7.96
CA TYR A 160 -3.76 -10.35 7.49
C TYR A 160 -2.96 -11.19 8.50
N VAL A 161 -3.43 -12.41 8.73
CA VAL A 161 -2.70 -13.45 9.47
C VAL A 161 -2.56 -14.65 8.56
N SER A 162 -1.33 -15.04 8.24
CA SER A 162 -1.02 -16.28 7.55
C SER A 162 -0.43 -17.28 8.54
N TYR A 163 -1.19 -18.33 8.87
CA TYR A 163 -0.73 -19.47 9.66
C TYR A 163 -0.19 -20.54 8.72
N ARG A 164 1.11 -20.81 8.79
CA ARG A 164 1.80 -21.72 7.88
C ARG A 164 2.00 -23.09 8.49
N PHE A 165 1.82 -24.15 7.69
CA PHE A 165 2.05 -25.55 8.08
C PHE A 165 3.51 -25.99 7.90
N ASP A 166 4.40 -25.04 7.59
CA ASP A 166 5.83 -25.22 7.49
C ASP A 166 6.56 -24.33 8.52
N ALA A 167 7.84 -24.59 8.73
CA ALA A 167 8.69 -23.76 9.57
C ALA A 167 9.07 -22.42 8.90
N GLY A 168 8.40 -22.07 7.78
CA GLY A 168 8.73 -21.05 6.78
C GLY A 168 9.31 -19.78 7.39
N GLY A 169 10.63 -19.77 7.39
CA GLY A 169 11.49 -18.68 7.83
C GLY A 169 12.92 -19.01 7.42
N LEU A 170 13.08 -19.13 6.09
CA LEU A 170 14.28 -19.14 5.21
C LEU A 170 15.24 -20.36 5.35
N PRO A 171 15.91 -20.95 4.29
CA PRO A 171 16.07 -20.62 2.85
C PRO A 171 15.68 -21.78 1.86
N VAL A 172 15.80 -21.49 0.54
CA VAL A 172 15.95 -22.38 -0.65
C VAL A 172 15.68 -23.90 -0.47
N GLY A 173 14.68 -24.38 -1.23
CA GLY A 173 14.71 -25.72 -1.84
C GLY A 173 13.78 -26.78 -1.21
N GLY A 174 12.68 -27.10 -1.90
CA GLY A 174 11.91 -28.32 -1.64
C GLY A 174 10.54 -28.35 -2.32
N SER A 175 10.41 -29.15 -3.37
CA SER A 175 9.34 -29.16 -4.38
C SER A 175 7.91 -29.56 -3.95
N SER A 176 6.95 -28.89 -4.61
CA SER A 176 5.65 -29.27 -5.19
C SER A 176 4.81 -30.42 -4.64
N ILE A 177 3.53 -30.13 -4.38
CA ILE A 177 2.36 -30.89 -4.89
C ILE A 177 1.25 -29.91 -5.35
N VAL A 178 0.39 -30.35 -6.29
CA VAL A 178 -0.55 -29.58 -7.13
C VAL A 178 -2.00 -29.67 -6.59
N ALA A 179 -2.76 -28.55 -6.60
CA ALA A 179 -4.18 -28.51 -6.99
C ALA A 179 -4.75 -27.08 -7.07
N ASN A 180 -5.58 -26.85 -8.09
CA ASN A 180 -6.06 -25.58 -8.61
C ASN A 180 -7.11 -24.84 -7.75
N ALA A 181 -6.80 -23.59 -7.41
CA ALA A 181 -7.70 -22.42 -7.37
C ALA A 181 -6.79 -21.20 -7.18
N VAL A 182 -6.92 -20.14 -7.99
CA VAL A 182 -6.00 -18.99 -8.00
C VAL A 182 -5.92 -18.34 -6.61
N PRO A 183 -4.79 -18.49 -5.89
CA PRO A 183 -4.55 -17.85 -4.61
C PRO A 183 -3.64 -16.63 -4.81
N VAL A 184 -3.81 -15.57 -4.01
CA VAL A 184 -2.64 -14.76 -3.64
C VAL A 184 -1.90 -15.57 -2.58
N THR A 185 -1.04 -16.45 -3.06
CA THR A 185 -0.04 -17.14 -2.25
C THR A 185 1.01 -16.10 -1.92
N VAL A 186 1.31 -15.87 -0.64
CA VAL A 186 2.56 -15.22 -0.26
C VAL A 186 3.45 -16.33 0.30
N SER A 187 4.11 -17.05 -0.61
CA SER A 187 5.20 -17.96 -0.29
C SER A 187 6.43 -17.15 0.15
N ASP A 188 7.42 -17.78 0.79
CA ASP A 188 8.67 -17.08 1.14
C ASP A 188 9.41 -16.56 -0.11
N GLU A 189 9.11 -17.08 -1.31
CA GLU A 189 9.61 -16.60 -2.61
C GLU A 189 8.91 -15.31 -3.09
N ASP A 190 7.78 -14.97 -2.48
CA ASP A 190 6.99 -13.76 -2.73
C ASP A 190 7.36 -12.64 -1.75
N LEU A 191 8.45 -12.80 -0.99
CA LEU A 191 8.92 -11.84 0.00
C LEU A 191 10.38 -11.48 -0.27
N ILE A 192 10.67 -10.18 -0.24
CA ILE A 192 12.02 -9.63 -0.40
C ILE A 192 12.48 -9.08 0.94
N ASN A 193 13.67 -9.49 1.39
CA ASN A 193 14.32 -8.95 2.58
C ASN A 193 15.26 -7.83 2.17
N ALA A 194 14.83 -6.59 2.39
CA ALA A 194 15.68 -5.41 2.25
C ALA A 194 16.17 -4.95 3.63
N PRO A 195 17.21 -4.10 3.71
CA PRO A 195 17.71 -3.57 4.99
C PRO A 195 16.63 -2.91 5.86
N SER A 196 15.67 -2.24 5.25
CA SER A 196 14.54 -1.56 5.92
C SER A 196 13.38 -2.49 6.30
N GLY A 197 13.42 -3.76 5.87
CA GLY A 197 12.47 -4.79 6.28
C GLY A 197 12.13 -5.79 5.19
N THR A 198 11.20 -6.68 5.53
CA THR A 198 10.65 -7.67 4.60
C THR A 198 9.39 -7.12 3.93
N TYR A 199 9.37 -7.14 2.60
CA TYR A 199 8.33 -6.58 1.75
C TYR A 199 7.76 -7.63 0.81
N LEU A 200 6.57 -7.37 0.29
CA LEU A 200 5.98 -8.17 -0.78
C LEU A 200 6.75 -7.98 -2.09
N LYS A 201 7.06 -9.09 -2.75
CA LYS A 201 7.65 -9.11 -4.08
C LYS A 201 6.62 -8.64 -5.12
N PRO A 202 6.95 -7.66 -5.97
CA PRO A 202 6.10 -7.29 -7.11
C PRO A 202 5.92 -8.45 -8.09
N SER A 203 4.78 -8.46 -8.80
CA SER A 203 4.53 -9.40 -9.90
C SER A 203 5.53 -9.21 -11.04
N GLU A 204 5.72 -10.26 -11.84
CA GLU A 204 6.59 -10.16 -13.03
C GLU A 204 6.07 -9.11 -14.00
N GLU A 205 4.76 -8.96 -14.13
CA GLU A 205 4.14 -7.93 -14.97
C GLU A 205 4.52 -6.52 -14.49
N HIS A 206 4.49 -6.27 -13.16
CA HIS A 206 4.89 -4.99 -12.59
C HIS A 206 6.39 -4.72 -12.69
N MET A 207 7.21 -5.76 -12.58
CA MET A 207 8.68 -5.67 -12.71
C MET A 207 9.15 -5.39 -14.13
N ASN A 208 8.40 -5.85 -15.14
CA ASN A 208 8.77 -5.74 -16.56
C ASN A 208 8.10 -4.57 -17.29
N ILE A 209 7.45 -3.66 -16.56
CA ILE A 209 6.92 -2.42 -17.15
C ILE A 209 8.09 -1.64 -17.73
N VAL A 210 7.99 -1.27 -19.01
CA VAL A 210 8.92 -0.33 -19.63
C VAL A 210 8.58 1.06 -19.09
N PRO A 211 9.49 1.73 -18.35
CA PRO A 211 9.15 2.98 -17.69
C PRO A 211 8.77 4.07 -18.70
N GLU A 212 7.53 4.55 -18.66
CA GLU A 212 7.12 5.73 -19.41
C GLU A 212 7.24 6.97 -18.52
N LYS A 213 8.48 7.48 -18.41
CA LYS A 213 8.80 8.59 -17.50
C LYS A 213 7.80 9.74 -17.69
N PRO A 214 7.02 10.10 -16.65
CA PRO A 214 6.04 11.15 -16.76
C PRO A 214 6.71 12.46 -17.16
N THR A 215 6.19 13.09 -18.21
CA THR A 215 6.68 14.41 -18.67
C THR A 215 6.08 15.57 -17.86
N LYS A 216 5.22 15.27 -16.88
CA LYS A 216 4.51 16.21 -16.02
C LYS A 216 4.70 15.84 -14.55
N SER A 217 4.52 16.82 -13.67
CA SER A 217 4.44 16.57 -12.23
C SER A 217 3.26 15.66 -11.88
N LEU A 218 3.45 14.77 -10.91
CA LEU A 218 2.43 13.91 -10.34
C LEU A 218 1.74 14.60 -9.16
N ASN A 219 0.42 14.48 -9.04
CA ASN A 219 -0.26 14.76 -7.78
C ASN A 219 -0.13 13.59 -6.79
N LEU A 220 -0.65 13.72 -5.56
CA LEU A 220 -0.47 12.68 -4.54
C LEU A 220 -1.11 11.35 -4.91
N SER A 221 -2.27 11.36 -5.56
CA SER A 221 -2.86 10.10 -6.04
C SER A 221 -2.04 9.48 -7.17
N GLU A 222 -1.58 10.26 -8.14
CA GLU A 222 -0.77 9.75 -9.25
C GLU A 222 0.58 9.18 -8.76
N LEU A 223 1.18 9.82 -7.76
CA LEU A 223 2.39 9.33 -7.11
C LEU A 223 2.15 8.00 -6.41
N ASN A 224 1.10 7.88 -5.61
CA ASN A 224 0.74 6.64 -4.94
C ASN A 224 0.46 5.49 -5.94
N MET A 225 -0.19 5.80 -7.06
CA MET A 225 -0.45 4.83 -8.14
C MET A 225 0.80 4.35 -8.86
N GLN A 226 1.97 4.95 -8.63
CA GLN A 226 3.23 4.41 -9.12
C GLN A 226 3.57 3.06 -8.47
N PHE A 227 3.05 2.82 -7.27
CA PHE A 227 3.34 1.65 -6.45
C PHE A 227 2.27 0.56 -6.55
N PHE A 228 1.18 0.76 -7.29
CA PHE A 228 0.10 -0.21 -7.35
C PHE A 228 0.42 -1.33 -8.35
N ASP A 229 0.46 -2.56 -7.87
CA ASP A 229 0.58 -3.76 -8.69
C ASP A 229 -0.82 -4.26 -9.08
N GLU A 230 -1.14 -4.21 -10.37
CA GLU A 230 -2.46 -4.60 -10.88
C GLU A 230 -2.69 -6.11 -10.82
N THR A 231 -1.63 -6.93 -10.92
CA THR A 231 -1.73 -8.39 -10.86
C THR A 231 -2.02 -8.85 -9.44
N LEU A 232 -1.37 -8.23 -8.45
CA LEU A 232 -1.56 -8.53 -7.03
C LEU A 232 -2.73 -7.74 -6.41
N GLU A 233 -3.28 -6.77 -7.14
CA GLU A 233 -4.28 -5.81 -6.70
C GLU A 233 -3.89 -5.10 -5.39
N MET A 234 -2.60 -4.83 -5.20
CA MET A 234 -2.09 -4.22 -3.98
C MET A 234 -0.81 -3.39 -4.19
N PRO A 235 -0.50 -2.45 -3.29
CA PRO A 235 0.72 -1.66 -3.40
C PRO A 235 1.99 -2.46 -3.08
N VAL A 236 3.07 -2.16 -3.80
CA VAL A 236 4.40 -2.77 -3.70
C VAL A 236 5.49 -1.69 -3.76
N LEU A 237 6.67 -1.95 -3.19
CA LEU A 237 7.80 -1.00 -3.19
C LEU A 237 8.65 -1.07 -4.46
N LYS A 238 7.98 -0.86 -5.60
CA LYS A 238 8.56 -0.67 -6.93
C LYS A 238 7.70 0.33 -7.69
N MET A 239 8.28 1.44 -8.10
CA MET A 239 7.63 2.40 -8.98
C MET A 239 7.56 1.87 -10.42
N LYS A 240 6.41 2.00 -11.07
CA LYS A 240 6.20 1.51 -12.44
C LYS A 240 6.90 2.34 -13.52
N ASP A 241 6.87 3.67 -13.40
CA ASP A 241 7.33 4.59 -14.47
C ASP A 241 8.71 5.21 -14.16
N TYR A 242 9.37 4.77 -13.08
CA TYR A 242 10.60 5.38 -12.58
C TYR A 242 11.63 4.35 -12.15
N GLU A 243 12.89 4.67 -12.41
CA GLU A 243 14.04 3.89 -11.97
C GLU A 243 14.90 4.63 -10.95
N THR A 244 15.71 3.89 -10.21
CA THR A 244 16.66 4.47 -9.26
C THR A 244 17.54 5.52 -9.94
N GLY A 245 17.67 6.69 -9.30
CA GLY A 245 18.37 7.86 -9.84
C GLY A 245 17.45 8.86 -10.54
N ASP A 246 16.21 8.48 -10.87
CA ASP A 246 15.25 9.42 -11.43
C ASP A 246 14.78 10.46 -10.41
N THR A 247 14.14 11.51 -10.93
CA THR A 247 13.50 12.55 -10.11
C THR A 247 12.01 12.56 -10.40
N VAL A 248 11.21 12.47 -9.34
CA VAL A 248 9.77 12.63 -9.39
C VAL A 248 9.45 14.08 -9.08
N LEU A 249 8.83 14.77 -10.02
CA LEU A 249 8.25 16.08 -9.78
C LEU A 249 6.84 15.89 -9.23
N PHE A 250 6.55 16.48 -8.09
CA PHE A 250 5.25 16.46 -7.43
C PHE A 250 4.59 17.83 -7.53
N SER A 251 3.29 17.86 -7.78
CA SER A 251 2.53 19.11 -7.80
C SER A 251 1.06 18.86 -7.46
N ASP A 252 0.58 19.43 -6.38
CA ASP A 252 -0.79 19.25 -5.91
C ASP A 252 -1.30 20.46 -5.12
N THR A 253 -2.61 20.55 -4.93
CA THR A 253 -3.27 21.66 -4.25
C THR A 253 -3.69 21.25 -2.84
N LEU A 254 -3.36 22.07 -1.85
CA LEU A 254 -3.72 21.81 -0.46
C LEU A 254 -5.23 21.94 -0.23
N SER A 255 -5.80 20.95 0.44
CA SER A 255 -7.17 20.98 0.96
C SER A 255 -7.21 21.51 2.39
N LYS A 256 -6.21 21.19 3.22
CA LYS A 256 -5.97 21.74 4.56
C LYS A 256 -4.56 21.43 5.06
N VAL A 257 -4.13 22.14 6.10
CA VAL A 257 -2.89 21.89 6.85
C VAL A 257 -3.26 21.81 8.33
N GLU A 258 -2.76 20.79 9.03
CA GLU A 258 -3.00 20.59 10.47
C GLU A 258 -1.68 20.30 11.17
N TYR A 259 -1.42 21.00 12.28
CA TYR A 259 -0.23 20.78 13.10
C TYR A 259 -0.57 19.92 14.32
N GLU A 260 0.25 18.89 14.54
CA GLU A 260 0.22 18.04 15.74
C GLU A 260 1.39 18.41 16.65
N SER A 261 1.06 19.04 17.77
CA SER A 261 2.05 19.55 18.72
C SER A 261 2.76 18.45 19.51
N GLU A 262 2.14 17.28 19.68
CA GLU A 262 2.74 16.16 20.42
C GLU A 262 3.92 15.54 19.66
N THR A 263 3.85 15.54 18.32
CA THR A 263 4.86 14.94 17.45
C THR A 263 5.73 15.97 16.72
N ASP A 264 5.45 17.28 16.89
CA ASP A 264 6.11 18.37 16.15
C ASP A 264 6.03 18.17 14.64
N GLN A 265 4.83 17.88 14.14
CA GLN A 265 4.60 17.53 12.73
C GLN A 265 3.38 18.25 12.15
N SER A 266 3.53 18.71 10.91
CA SER A 266 2.43 19.19 10.10
C SER A 266 1.97 18.12 9.11
N ASN A 267 0.65 17.92 9.06
CA ASN A 267 -0.04 17.07 8.11
C ASN A 267 -0.58 17.95 6.97
N LEU A 268 -0.02 17.79 5.77
CA LEU A 268 -0.45 18.49 4.56
C LEU A 268 -1.41 17.59 3.78
N TYR A 269 -2.67 18.00 3.73
CA TYR A 269 -3.73 17.28 3.04
C TYR A 269 -3.94 17.89 1.66
N PHE A 270 -4.16 17.04 0.66
CA PHE A 270 -4.29 17.49 -0.73
C PHE A 270 -5.71 17.28 -1.26
N ILE A 271 -6.04 17.92 -2.38
CA ILE A 271 -7.33 17.72 -3.04
C ILE A 271 -7.36 16.35 -3.75
N SER A 272 -6.23 15.91 -4.29
CA SER A 272 -6.16 14.64 -5.02
C SER A 272 -6.21 13.41 -4.13
N ASN A 273 -6.03 13.57 -2.81
CA ASN A 273 -6.00 12.48 -1.84
C ASN A 273 -6.18 13.03 -0.41
N GLU A 274 -7.08 12.42 0.35
CA GLU A 274 -7.38 12.82 1.73
C GLU A 274 -6.34 12.34 2.75
N GLU A 275 -5.39 11.50 2.33
CA GLU A 275 -4.29 11.07 3.17
C GLU A 275 -3.13 12.08 3.11
N PRO A 276 -2.63 12.57 4.26
CA PRO A 276 -1.67 13.66 4.26
C PRO A 276 -0.22 13.19 4.06
N ILE A 277 0.59 14.07 3.48
CA ILE A 277 2.06 13.99 3.59
C ILE A 277 2.46 14.71 4.88
N GLN A 278 3.42 14.16 5.63
CA GLN A 278 3.86 14.70 6.91
C GLN A 278 5.22 15.37 6.77
N PHE A 279 5.37 16.55 7.36
CA PHE A 279 6.65 17.24 7.48
C PHE A 279 6.87 17.68 8.91
N LYS A 280 8.13 17.76 9.31
CA LYS A 280 8.52 18.21 10.64
C LYS A 280 8.32 19.72 10.82
N GLY A 281 7.86 20.11 12.00
CA GLY A 281 7.60 21.50 12.37
C GLY A 281 6.18 21.98 12.09
N ASP A 282 5.86 23.18 12.59
CA ASP A 282 4.58 23.87 12.34
C ASP A 282 4.63 24.66 11.02
N LEU A 283 3.85 24.21 10.06
CA LEU A 283 3.73 24.76 8.71
C LEU A 283 2.43 25.55 8.51
N THR A 284 1.59 25.68 9.54
CA THR A 284 0.24 26.29 9.44
C THR A 284 0.26 27.80 9.14
N ASN A 285 1.38 28.47 9.40
CA ASN A 285 1.58 29.89 9.06
C ASN A 285 2.23 30.10 7.68
N SER A 286 2.77 29.04 7.08
CA SER A 286 3.50 29.10 5.81
C SER A 286 2.67 28.62 4.63
N TYR A 287 1.70 27.73 4.88
CA TYR A 287 0.88 27.12 3.83
C TYR A 287 -0.59 27.09 4.20
N PHE A 288 -1.43 27.35 3.21
CA PHE A 288 -2.86 27.52 3.38
C PHE A 288 -3.65 26.67 2.38
N LYS A 289 -4.92 26.45 2.70
CA LYS A 289 -5.86 25.80 1.80
C LYS A 289 -5.91 26.53 0.46
N GLY A 290 -5.80 25.78 -0.63
CA GLY A 290 -5.79 26.29 -1.99
C GLY A 290 -4.40 26.57 -2.55
N ASP A 291 -3.36 26.56 -1.71
CA ASP A 291 -1.98 26.70 -2.18
C ASP A 291 -1.58 25.51 -3.03
N LYS A 292 -0.81 25.79 -4.08
CA LYS A 292 -0.21 24.77 -4.94
C LYS A 292 1.20 24.48 -4.44
N ILE A 293 1.44 23.24 -4.03
CA ILE A 293 2.72 22.78 -3.50
C ILE A 293 3.45 22.02 -4.59
N ASN A 294 4.71 22.39 -4.82
CA ASN A 294 5.60 21.71 -5.75
C ASN A 294 6.78 21.12 -4.99
N LEU A 295 6.99 19.81 -5.12
CA LEU A 295 8.08 19.10 -4.45
C LEU A 295 8.87 18.29 -5.49
N SER A 296 10.11 17.96 -5.19
CA SER A 296 10.96 17.08 -5.97
C SER A 296 11.46 15.96 -5.08
N PHE A 297 11.15 14.72 -5.45
CA PHE A 297 11.65 13.53 -4.76
C PHE A 297 12.68 12.81 -5.63
N LYS A 298 13.73 12.26 -5.02
CA LYS A 298 14.66 11.37 -5.72
C LYS A 298 14.19 9.93 -5.62
N VAL A 299 14.26 9.19 -6.72
CA VAL A 299 14.00 7.75 -6.72
C VAL A 299 15.27 7.05 -6.28
N VAL A 300 15.16 6.29 -5.20
CA VAL A 300 16.26 5.64 -4.50
C VAL A 300 16.00 4.14 -4.39
N SER A 301 17.07 3.36 -4.40
CA SER A 301 16.96 1.91 -4.21
C SER A 301 16.67 1.59 -2.74
N LEU A 302 15.72 0.68 -2.53
CA LEU A 302 15.53 -0.02 -1.25
C LEU A 302 16.30 -1.33 -1.24
N ASP A 303 16.37 -1.99 -2.40
CA ASP A 303 17.14 -3.20 -2.62
C ASP A 303 17.58 -3.27 -4.09
N GLU A 304 18.88 -3.35 -4.35
CA GLU A 304 19.43 -3.36 -5.71
C GLU A 304 19.26 -4.74 -6.38
N GLU A 305 19.34 -5.82 -5.61
CA GLU A 305 19.27 -7.20 -6.13
C GLU A 305 17.88 -7.50 -6.70
N PHE A 306 16.84 -7.07 -5.98
CA PHE A 306 15.46 -7.27 -6.37
C PHE A 306 14.84 -6.05 -7.08
N GLY A 307 15.64 -5.02 -7.36
CA GLY A 307 15.22 -3.83 -8.09
C GLY A 307 14.14 -2.99 -7.39
N LEU A 308 13.99 -3.14 -6.07
CA LEU A 308 13.03 -2.37 -5.29
C LEU A 308 13.48 -0.92 -5.18
N ASN A 309 12.52 -0.01 -5.39
CA ASN A 309 12.78 1.42 -5.36
C ASN A 309 11.60 2.20 -4.78
N THR A 310 11.89 3.39 -4.28
CA THR A 310 10.90 4.32 -3.74
C THR A 310 11.42 5.74 -3.81
N VAL A 311 10.61 6.71 -3.35
CA VAL A 311 11.05 8.09 -3.18
C VAL A 311 11.87 8.24 -1.89
N ASP A 312 12.93 9.05 -1.94
CA ASP A 312 13.80 9.40 -0.81
C ASP A 312 13.02 9.83 0.44
N TYR A 313 11.95 10.59 0.27
CA TYR A 313 11.00 10.93 1.34
C TYR A 313 10.49 9.70 2.10
N LEU A 314 10.03 8.65 1.39
CA LEU A 314 9.54 7.43 2.02
C LEU A 314 10.70 6.60 2.57
N LYS A 315 11.83 6.52 1.85
CA LYS A 315 13.01 5.76 2.30
C LYS A 315 13.56 6.28 3.63
N ASN A 316 13.71 7.61 3.76
CA ASN A 316 14.21 8.24 4.99
C ASN A 316 13.38 7.79 6.20
N TYR A 317 12.06 7.76 6.04
CA TYR A 317 11.17 7.32 7.09
C TYR A 317 11.24 5.80 7.33
N LEU A 318 11.29 4.98 6.28
CA LEU A 318 11.42 3.51 6.41
C LEU A 318 12.71 3.08 7.13
N ASP A 319 13.82 3.82 6.93
CA ASP A 319 15.12 3.48 7.51
C ASP A 319 15.30 3.98 8.95
N SER A 320 14.75 5.15 9.27
CA SER A 320 15.13 5.90 10.49
C SER A 320 13.96 6.39 11.33
N ASP A 321 12.72 6.17 10.89
CA ASP A 321 11.50 6.71 11.50
C ASP A 321 11.48 8.25 11.59
N LEU A 322 12.33 8.93 10.83
CA LEU A 322 12.41 10.38 10.81
C LEU A 322 11.45 10.96 9.76
N VAL A 323 10.56 11.84 10.23
CA VAL A 323 9.76 12.70 9.36
C VAL A 323 10.65 13.87 8.90
N PRO A 324 10.81 14.10 7.59
CA PRO A 324 11.78 15.07 7.09
C PRO A 324 11.22 16.50 7.12
N HIS A 325 12.11 17.48 6.88
CA HIS A 325 11.73 18.88 6.71
C HIS A 325 11.25 19.15 5.28
N ILE A 326 10.25 20.03 5.09
CA ILE A 326 9.68 20.29 3.76
C ILE A 326 10.67 20.98 2.82
N GLU A 327 11.58 21.77 3.39
CA GLU A 327 12.64 22.51 2.69
C GLU A 327 13.62 21.60 1.96
N GLU A 328 13.70 20.32 2.34
CA GLU A 328 14.53 19.32 1.65
C GLU A 328 13.96 18.96 0.26
N TYR A 329 12.67 19.23 0.01
CA TYR A 329 11.97 18.78 -1.20
C TYR A 329 11.35 19.93 -2.01
N ILE A 330 11.25 21.14 -1.46
CA ILE A 330 10.69 22.28 -2.19
C ILE A 330 11.51 22.56 -3.46
N VAL A 331 10.78 22.82 -4.55
CA VAL A 331 11.34 23.30 -5.80
C VAL A 331 10.92 24.76 -5.97
N ASP A 332 11.90 25.64 -6.15
CA ASP A 332 11.70 27.05 -6.51
C ASP A 332 11.08 27.20 -7.91
#